data_AF-A0A3N5N4Y7-F1
#
_entry.id   AF-A0A3N5N4Y7-F1
#
_cell.length_a   1.000
_cell.length_b   1.000
_cell.length_c   1.000
_cell.angle_alpha   90.00
_cell.angle_beta   90.00
_cell.angle_gamma   90.00
#
_symmetry.space_group_name_H-M   'P 1'
#
loop_
_entity.id
_entity.type
_entity.pdbx_description
1 polymer ?
#
loop_
_entity_poly.entity_id
_entity_poly.type
_entity_poly.pdbx_seq_one_letter_code
_entity_poly.pdbx_strand_id
1 'polypeptide(L)'
;MMAVAVGIAKTYSGNLFLAGGTQMLAVSALLKKEDGSLPHVVTTSYVRDDPSANVRHIAEQIGVDIIFVDPGFGDIGHAGLARYCIGEVKEGMGAGGAMFLAYLLGHSRNEIRKTILTAVNAYS
;
A
#
# COMPACT_ATOMS: atom_id res chain seq x y z
N MET A 1 -15.21 -1.79 -6.51
CA MET A 1 -14.11 -2.08 -5.57
C MET A 1 -14.49 -1.75 -4.13
N MET A 2 -14.77 -0.48 -3.78
CA MET A 2 -15.00 -0.07 -2.37
C MET A 2 -16.06 -0.89 -1.62
N ALA A 3 -17.24 -1.09 -2.20
CA ALA A 3 -18.29 -1.88 -1.55
C ALA A 3 -17.87 -3.33 -1.22
N VAL A 4 -17.07 -3.95 -2.11
CA VAL A 4 -16.53 -5.30 -1.89
C VAL A 4 -15.50 -5.28 -0.76
N ALA A 5 -14.60 -4.29 -0.75
CA ALA A 5 -13.60 -4.13 0.32
C ALA A 5 -14.24 -3.90 1.69
N VAL A 6 -15.29 -3.07 1.77
CA VAL A 6 -16.08 -2.86 3.00
C VAL A 6 -16.75 -4.17 3.43
N GLY A 7 -17.40 -4.88 2.50
CA GLY A 7 -18.05 -6.17 2.78
C GLY A 7 -17.08 -7.21 3.36
N ILE A 8 -15.88 -7.33 2.76
CA ILE A 8 -14.81 -8.18 3.29
C ILE A 8 -14.39 -7.71 4.68
N ALA A 9 -14.11 -6.42 4.87
CA ALA A 9 -13.66 -5.88 6.15
C ALA A 9 -14.68 -6.06 7.29
N LYS A 10 -15.97 -6.05 6.98
CA LYS A 10 -17.03 -6.29 7.97
C LYS A 10 -17.23 -7.74 8.35
N THR A 11 -16.85 -8.68 7.48
CA THR A 11 -17.18 -10.10 7.64
C THR A 11 -15.98 -10.96 7.95
N TYR A 12 -14.77 -10.51 7.58
CA TYR A 12 -13.54 -11.21 7.87
C TYR A 12 -13.15 -11.03 9.33
N SER A 13 -12.97 -12.14 10.05
CA SER A 13 -12.64 -12.15 11.48
C SER A 13 -11.15 -12.22 11.79
N GLY A 14 -10.30 -12.36 10.76
CA GLY A 14 -8.85 -12.41 10.91
C GLY A 14 -8.18 -11.04 10.86
N ASN A 15 -6.85 -11.04 10.83
CA ASN A 15 -6.06 -9.83 10.64
C ASN A 15 -6.20 -9.33 9.20
N LEU A 16 -6.72 -8.11 9.05
CA LEU A 16 -6.91 -7.48 7.76
C LEU A 16 -5.99 -6.26 7.62
N PHE A 17 -5.43 -6.09 6.42
CA PHE A 17 -4.68 -4.90 6.02
C PHE A 17 -5.26 -4.39 4.71
N LEU A 18 -5.58 -3.10 4.64
CA LEU A 18 -6.08 -2.45 3.44
C LEU A 18 -4.90 -2.01 2.58
N ALA A 19 -4.56 -2.80 1.56
CA ALA A 19 -3.40 -2.58 0.70
C ALA A 19 -3.71 -1.60 -0.45
N GLY A 20 -3.30 -0.33 -0.29
CA GLY A 20 -3.49 0.71 -1.30
C GLY A 20 -3.32 2.13 -0.75
N GLY A 21 -3.35 3.12 -1.63
CA GLY A 21 -3.24 4.55 -1.27
C GLY A 21 -4.56 5.17 -0.79
N THR A 22 -4.87 6.36 -1.31
CA THR A 22 -6.08 7.15 -0.99
C THR A 22 -7.38 6.36 -1.17
N GLN A 23 -7.39 5.41 -2.11
CA GLN A 23 -8.52 4.51 -2.34
C GLN A 23 -8.89 3.69 -1.10
N MET A 24 -7.90 3.25 -0.30
CA MET A 24 -8.14 2.50 0.93
C MET A 24 -8.54 3.41 2.10
N LEU A 25 -8.10 4.68 2.11
CA LEU A 25 -8.61 5.67 3.07
C LEU A 25 -10.12 5.91 2.87
N ALA A 26 -10.60 5.94 1.62
CA ALA A 26 -12.04 6.01 1.36
C ALA A 26 -12.80 4.78 1.90
N VAL A 27 -12.22 3.58 1.81
CA VAL A 27 -12.78 2.37 2.43
C VAL A 27 -12.81 2.51 3.96
N SER A 28 -11.73 2.99 4.58
CA SER A 28 -11.67 3.24 6.04
C SER A 28 -12.72 4.28 6.48
N ALA A 29 -12.95 5.33 5.69
CA ALA A 29 -13.98 6.33 5.99
C ALA A 29 -15.40 5.73 5.96
N LEU A 30 -15.69 4.84 5.01
CA LEU A 30 -16.97 4.12 4.96
C LEU A 30 -17.13 3.19 6.15
N LEU A 31 -16.09 2.43 6.52
CA LEU A 31 -16.10 1.57 7.71
C LEU A 31 -16.34 2.37 8.99
N LYS A 32 -15.68 3.53 9.15
CA LYS A 32 -15.91 4.43 10.27
C LYS A 32 -17.36 4.87 10.36
N LYS A 33 -17.99 5.20 9.22
CA LYS A 33 -19.39 5.66 9.19
C LYS A 33 -20.39 4.58 9.60
N GLU A 34 -20.03 3.31 9.43
CA GLU A 34 -20.82 2.15 9.84
C GLU A 34 -20.41 1.57 11.21
N ASP A 35 -19.63 2.32 12.00
CA ASP A 35 -19.10 1.90 13.31
C ASP A 35 -18.34 0.54 13.26
N GLY A 36 -17.72 0.25 12.11
CA GLY A 36 -16.90 -0.94 11.89
C GLY A 36 -15.48 -0.81 12.44
N SER A 37 -14.76 -1.93 12.49
CA SER A 37 -13.32 -1.90 12.75
C SER A 37 -12.58 -1.15 11.64
N LEU A 38 -11.45 -0.54 12.01
CA LEU A 38 -10.57 0.18 11.08
C LEU A 38 -9.26 -0.59 10.92
N PRO A 39 -9.16 -1.49 9.92
CA PRO A 39 -7.90 -2.16 9.64
C PRO A 39 -6.82 -1.17 9.22
N HIS A 40 -5.56 -1.50 9.51
CA HIS A 40 -4.42 -0.70 9.07
C HIS A 40 -4.40 -0.56 7.54
N VAL A 41 -4.10 0.65 7.06
CA VAL A 41 -3.82 0.89 5.64
C VAL A 41 -2.34 0.65 5.38
N VAL A 42 -2.01 -0.08 4.32
CA VAL A 42 -0.63 -0.35 3.93
C VAL A 42 -0.41 0.16 2.52
N THR A 43 0.53 1.09 2.37
CA THR A 43 0.87 1.71 1.09
C THR A 43 2.38 1.91 0.95
N THR A 44 2.83 2.53 -0.13
CA THR A 44 4.26 2.80 -0.36
C THR A 44 4.68 4.14 0.25
N SER A 45 5.97 4.31 0.52
CA SER A 45 6.57 5.61 0.87
C SER A 45 6.34 6.67 -0.22
N TYR A 46 6.19 6.28 -1.48
CA TYR A 46 5.94 7.22 -2.58
C TYR A 46 4.60 7.93 -2.48
N VAL A 47 3.59 7.30 -1.87
CA VAL A 47 2.30 7.95 -1.60
C VAL A 47 2.41 8.92 -0.42
N ARG A 48 3.23 8.59 0.57
CA ARG A 48 3.52 9.44 1.74
C ARG A 48 4.25 10.72 1.35
N ASP A 49 5.20 10.58 0.43
CA ASP A 49 6.12 11.64 0.01
C ASP A 49 5.53 12.49 -1.14
N ASP A 50 4.32 12.14 -1.60
CA ASP A 50 3.57 12.94 -2.57
C ASP A 50 2.87 14.13 -1.88
N PRO A 51 3.32 15.37 -2.12
CA PRO A 51 2.73 16.55 -1.49
C PRO A 51 1.28 16.80 -1.93
N SER A 52 0.85 16.24 -3.07
CA SER A 52 -0.52 16.40 -3.57
C SER A 52 -1.52 15.43 -2.95
N ALA A 53 -1.06 14.33 -2.34
CA ALA A 53 -1.94 13.25 -1.88
C ALA A 53 -2.52 13.46 -0.47
N ASN A 54 -1.84 14.25 0.37
CA ASN A 54 -2.25 14.58 1.75
C ASN A 54 -2.70 13.37 2.61
N VAL A 55 -2.11 12.19 2.38
CA VAL A 55 -2.63 10.92 2.92
C VAL A 55 -2.59 10.82 4.44
N ARG A 56 -1.59 11.45 5.09
CA ARG A 56 -1.47 11.44 6.56
C ARG A 56 -2.61 12.22 7.20
N HIS A 57 -2.89 13.42 6.69
CA HIS A 57 -3.96 14.26 7.20
C HIS A 57 -5.32 13.57 7.06
N ILE A 58 -5.59 12.96 5.90
CA ILE A 58 -6.83 12.22 5.67
C ILE A 58 -6.93 11.02 6.62
N ALA A 59 -5.84 10.28 6.82
CA ALA A 59 -5.79 9.16 7.76
C ALA A 59 -6.07 9.60 9.20
N GLU A 60 -5.50 10.72 9.64
CA GLU A 60 -5.73 11.33 10.96
C GLU A 60 -7.20 11.75 11.15
N GLN A 61 -7.82 12.38 10.14
CA GLN A 61 -9.24 12.75 10.19
C GLN A 61 -10.16 11.52 10.32
N ILE A 62 -9.79 10.41 9.67
CA ILE A 62 -10.49 9.13 9.80
C ILE A 62 -10.15 8.46 11.13
N GLY A 63 -8.95 8.65 11.67
CA GLY A 63 -8.45 7.91 12.83
C GLY A 63 -8.01 6.50 12.46
N VAL A 64 -7.48 6.32 11.24
CA VAL A 64 -6.91 5.04 10.78
C VAL A 64 -5.39 5.12 10.75
N ASP A 65 -4.74 4.06 11.21
CA ASP A 65 -3.28 3.93 11.16
C ASP A 65 -2.82 3.52 9.76
N ILE A 66 -1.70 4.12 9.32
CA ILE A 66 -1.11 3.88 8.01
C ILE A 66 0.35 3.42 8.11
N ILE A 67 0.67 2.35 7.38
CA ILE A 67 2.00 1.76 7.26
C ILE A 67 2.55 2.09 5.88
N PHE A 68 3.77 2.62 5.85
CA PHE A 68 4.46 2.99 4.61
C PHE A 68 5.63 2.07 4.34
N VAL A 69 5.58 1.36 3.21
CA VAL A 69 6.64 0.48 2.74
C VAL A 69 7.56 1.24 1.78
N ASP A 70 8.84 1.31 2.09
CA ASP A 70 9.85 1.82 1.16
C ASP A 70 10.48 0.67 0.35
N PRO A 71 10.10 0.48 -0.91
CA PRO A 71 10.65 -0.59 -1.74
C PRO A 71 12.11 -0.32 -2.17
N GLY A 72 12.59 0.92 -2.10
CA GLY A 72 13.91 1.29 -2.59
C GLY A 72 14.05 1.14 -4.11
N PHE A 73 13.09 1.64 -4.89
CA PHE A 73 13.21 1.62 -6.35
C PHE A 73 14.17 2.67 -6.92
N GLY A 74 14.65 3.62 -6.12
CA GLY A 74 15.57 4.67 -6.58
C GLY A 74 16.92 4.12 -7.05
N ASP A 75 17.38 3.03 -6.44
CA ASP A 75 18.67 2.38 -6.71
C ASP A 75 18.52 0.94 -7.23
N ILE A 76 17.32 0.53 -7.65
CA ILE A 76 17.06 -0.85 -8.11
C ILE A 76 17.54 -1.15 -9.54
N GLY A 77 18.00 -0.13 -10.27
CA GLY A 77 18.60 -0.30 -11.61
C GLY A 77 17.62 -0.56 -12.75
N HIS A 78 16.31 -0.29 -12.56
CA HIS A 78 15.29 -0.46 -13.61
C HIS A 78 14.54 0.86 -13.87
N ALA A 79 14.61 1.37 -15.10
CA ALA A 79 14.06 2.68 -15.47
C ALA A 79 12.55 2.80 -15.19
N GLY A 80 11.79 1.72 -15.42
CA GLY A 80 10.35 1.69 -15.14
C GLY A 80 10.02 1.75 -13.64
N LEU A 81 10.87 1.19 -12.78
CA LEU A 81 10.66 1.20 -11.33
C LEU A 81 11.15 2.52 -10.72
N ALA A 82 12.23 3.09 -11.25
CA ALA A 82 12.74 4.40 -10.83
C ALA A 82 11.69 5.52 -11.01
N ARG A 83 10.77 5.36 -11.96
CA ARG A 83 9.65 6.29 -12.20
C ARG A 83 8.72 6.44 -10.98
N TYR A 84 8.62 5.44 -10.10
CA TYR A 84 7.89 5.57 -8.83
C TYR A 84 8.46 6.68 -7.94
N CYS A 85 9.77 6.91 -8.00
CA CYS A 85 10.45 7.92 -7.18
C CYS A 85 10.18 9.34 -7.65
N ILE A 86 9.79 9.54 -8.91
CA ILE A 86 9.42 10.85 -9.47
C ILE A 86 7.89 11.06 -9.49
N GLY A 87 7.15 10.18 -8.81
CA GLY A 87 5.71 10.32 -8.64
C GLY A 87 4.85 9.72 -9.76
N GLU A 88 5.43 8.95 -10.68
CA GLU A 88 4.65 8.14 -11.61
C GLU A 88 4.23 6.83 -10.92
N VAL A 89 2.99 6.38 -11.10
CA VAL A 89 2.40 5.19 -10.46
C VAL A 89 2.21 5.32 -8.94
N LYS A 90 3.28 5.49 -8.15
CA LYS A 90 3.35 5.56 -6.68
C LYS A 90 2.85 4.30 -5.95
N GLU A 91 1.67 3.81 -6.29
CA GLU A 91 0.97 2.66 -5.72
C GLU A 91 0.12 1.92 -6.77
N GLY A 92 -0.65 0.93 -6.34
CA GLY A 92 -1.53 0.14 -7.19
C GLY A 92 -1.35 -1.37 -7.01
N MET A 93 -2.36 -2.14 -7.42
CA MET A 93 -2.36 -3.62 -7.39
C MET A 93 -2.04 -4.24 -6.02
N GLY A 94 -2.23 -3.48 -4.93
CA GLY A 94 -1.85 -3.92 -3.58
C GLY A 94 -0.35 -4.05 -3.34
N ALA A 95 0.52 -3.46 -4.17
CA ALA A 95 1.97 -3.66 -4.13
C ALA A 95 2.59 -3.37 -2.76
N GLY A 96 2.21 -2.25 -2.11
CA GLY A 96 2.67 -1.92 -0.76
C GLY A 96 2.31 -3.01 0.26
N GLY A 97 1.07 -3.50 0.23
CA GLY A 97 0.61 -4.60 1.07
C GLY A 97 1.29 -5.93 0.77
N ALA A 98 1.54 -6.25 -0.50
CA ALA A 98 2.25 -7.46 -0.90
C ALA A 98 3.69 -7.49 -0.37
N MET A 99 4.41 -6.36 -0.48
CA MET A 99 5.76 -6.22 0.07
C MET A 99 5.78 -6.28 1.60
N PHE A 100 4.80 -5.65 2.25
CA PHE A 100 4.63 -5.75 3.70
C PHE A 100 4.37 -7.19 4.16
N LEU A 101 3.48 -7.91 3.47
CA LEU A 101 3.19 -9.31 3.75
C LEU A 101 4.44 -10.18 3.58
N ALA A 102 5.21 -10.00 2.50
CA ALA A 102 6.45 -10.74 2.29
C ALA A 102 7.45 -10.49 3.43
N TYR A 103 7.55 -9.25 3.92
CA TYR A 103 8.39 -8.93 5.07
C TYR A 103 7.91 -9.63 6.35
N LEU A 104 6.59 -9.62 6.62
CA LEU A 104 6.01 -10.34 7.77
C LEU A 104 6.23 -11.86 7.70
N LEU A 105 6.32 -12.42 6.49
CA LEU A 105 6.64 -13.83 6.26
C LEU A 105 8.14 -14.16 6.38
N GLY A 106 8.98 -13.17 6.72
CA GLY A 106 10.40 -13.36 6.99
C GLY A 106 11.31 -13.14 5.78
N HIS A 107 10.80 -12.66 4.65
CA HIS A 107 11.64 -12.32 3.51
C HIS A 107 12.36 -10.99 3.73
N SER A 108 13.66 -10.98 3.47
CA SER A 108 14.48 -9.78 3.54
C SER A 108 14.09 -8.77 2.46
N ARG A 109 14.36 -7.48 2.72
CA ARG A 109 14.18 -6.41 1.73
C ARG A 109 14.89 -6.73 0.40
N ASN A 110 16.08 -7.33 0.46
CA ASN A 110 16.85 -7.67 -0.73
C ASN A 110 16.21 -8.79 -1.55
N GLU A 111 15.65 -9.82 -0.92
CA GLU A 111 14.94 -10.90 -1.61
C GLU A 111 13.67 -10.38 -2.30
N ILE A 112 12.92 -9.52 -1.63
CA ILE A 112 11.72 -8.88 -2.18
C ILE A 112 12.11 -8.03 -3.40
N ARG A 113 13.12 -7.15 -3.26
CA ARG A 113 13.61 -6.30 -4.35
C ARG A 113 14.12 -7.12 -5.53
N LYS A 114 14.90 -8.17 -5.28
CA LYS A 114 15.42 -9.06 -6.32
C LYS A 114 14.28 -9.74 -7.08
N THR A 115 13.28 -10.26 -6.36
CA THR A 115 12.11 -10.90 -6.98
C THR A 115 11.33 -9.94 -7.86
N ILE A 116 11.08 -8.70 -7.40
CA ILE A 116 10.42 -7.66 -8.19
C ILE A 116 11.25 -7.36 -9.45
N LEU A 117 12.57 -7.19 -9.32
CA LEU A 117 13.46 -6.90 -10.44
C LEU A 117 13.47 -8.04 -11.48
N THR A 118 13.55 -9.29 -11.02
CA THR A 118 13.46 -10.47 -11.89
C THR A 118 12.13 -10.52 -12.63
N ALA A 119 11.02 -10.24 -11.95
CA ALA A 119 9.70 -10.24 -12.57
C ALA A 119 9.58 -9.15 -13.64
N VAL A 120 9.94 -7.90 -13.36
CA VAL A 120 9.79 -6.81 -14.35
C VAL A 120 10.69 -7.01 -15.57
N ASN A 121 11.90 -7.55 -15.38
CA ASN A 121 12.81 -7.85 -16.49
C ASN A 121 12.31 -8.99 -17.39
N ALA A 122 11.43 -9.87 -16.91
CA ALA A 122 10.84 -10.94 -17.72
C ALA A 122 9.74 -10.43 -18.67
N TYR A 123 9.19 -9.24 -18.41
CA TYR A 123 8.14 -8.60 -19.22
C TYR A 123 8.65 -7.40 -20.04
N SER A 124 9.96 -7.12 -19.99
CA SER A 124 10.63 -6.03 -20.72
C SER A 124 11.22 -6.54 -22.04
#